data_AF-A0A1M5SDP3-F1
#
_entry.id   AF-A0A1M5SDP3-F1
#
_cell.length_a   1.000
_cell.length_b   1.000
_cell.length_c   1.000
_cell.angle_alpha   90.00
_cell.angle_beta   90.00
_cell.angle_gamma   90.00
#
_symmetry.space_group_name_H-M   'P 1'
#
loop_
_entity.id
_entity.type
_entity.pdbx_description
1 polymer ?
#
loop_
_entity_poly.entity_id
_entity_poly.type
_entity_poly.pdbx_seq_one_letter_code
_entity_poly.pdbx_strand_id
1 'polypeptide(L)'
;MGTLGTNKELSELKMKMIEGILKNDTITQIAKDIKVTRNTVYAWLELDDVKAELNKRKQQIISKAQNAIMNDMDKYIAEVKRLALESDSDKIKTDCLIYLIDKTLGKNTTKIQEISDENNNNNQTNEQIMNELNDFKLIELEKKAK
;
A
#
# COMPACT_ATOMS: atom_id res chain seq x y z
N MET A 1 38.55 29.96 -4.62
CA MET A 1 37.22 30.33 -5.13
C MET A 1 36.62 29.08 -5.78
N GLY A 2 35.59 28.48 -5.19
CA GLY A 2 34.94 27.29 -5.73
C GLY A 2 34.71 26.21 -4.68
N THR A 3 33.47 26.08 -4.20
CA THR A 3 32.91 24.87 -3.55
C THR A 3 31.40 24.99 -3.27
N LEU A 4 30.81 26.19 -3.30
CA LEU A 4 29.36 26.39 -3.02
C LEU A 4 28.42 25.76 -4.06
N GLY A 5 28.87 25.53 -5.31
CA GLY A 5 28.05 24.93 -6.37
C GLY A 5 27.89 23.40 -6.27
N THR A 6 28.95 22.70 -5.84
CA THR A 6 29.03 21.22 -5.91
C THR A 6 28.10 20.52 -4.92
N ASN A 7 27.87 21.09 -3.73
CA ASN A 7 27.00 20.48 -2.72
C ASN A 7 25.51 20.60 -3.09
N LYS A 8 25.13 21.73 -3.68
CA LYS A 8 23.75 21.97 -4.14
C LYS A 8 23.38 21.05 -5.31
N GLU A 9 24.26 20.94 -6.31
CA GLU A 9 24.06 20.08 -7.48
C GLU A 9 23.94 18.60 -7.06
N LEU A 10 24.78 18.14 -6.13
CA LEU A 10 24.69 16.79 -5.58
C LEU A 10 23.36 16.52 -4.85
N SER A 11 22.85 17.52 -4.11
CA SER A 11 21.55 17.42 -3.43
C SER A 11 20.39 17.31 -4.43
N GLU A 12 20.40 18.10 -5.50
CA GLU A 12 19.39 18.04 -6.57
C GLU A 12 19.38 16.69 -7.30
N LEU A 13 20.55 16.11 -7.56
CA LEU A 13 20.67 14.79 -8.19
C LEU A 13 20.10 13.67 -7.30
N LYS A 14 20.36 13.71 -5.99
CA LYS A 14 19.75 12.78 -5.03
C LYS A 14 18.23 12.92 -4.98
N MET A 15 17.70 14.14 -5.09
CA MET A 15 16.25 14.37 -5.13
C MET A 15 15.60 13.79 -6.38
N LYS A 16 16.23 13.98 -7.55
CA LYS A 16 15.78 13.34 -8.81
C LYS A 16 15.86 11.82 -8.75
N MET A 17 16.89 11.27 -8.12
CA MET A 17 16.99 9.84 -7.87
C MET A 17 15.81 9.36 -7.02
N ILE A 18 15.52 10.02 -5.89
CA ILE A 18 14.39 9.67 -5.02
C ILE A 18 13.06 9.70 -5.81
N GLU A 19 12.86 10.69 -6.67
CA GLU A 19 11.67 10.77 -7.52
C GLU A 19 11.55 9.58 -8.48
N GLY A 20 12.65 9.19 -9.14
CA GLY A 20 12.66 8.00 -10.00
C GLY A 20 12.33 6.71 -9.22
N ILE A 21 12.87 6.57 -8.01
CA ILE A 21 12.55 5.42 -7.14
C ILE A 21 11.06 5.39 -6.80
N LEU A 22 10.46 6.54 -6.47
CA LEU A 22 9.03 6.63 -6.15
C LEU A 22 8.12 6.33 -7.36
N LYS A 23 8.61 6.53 -8.58
CA LYS A 23 7.94 6.15 -9.82
C LYS A 23 8.12 4.67 -10.20
N ASN A 24 8.89 3.92 -9.41
CA ASN A 24 9.34 2.55 -9.70
C ASN A 24 10.23 2.44 -10.96
N ASP A 25 10.98 3.50 -11.30
CA ASP A 25 11.98 3.41 -12.35
C ASP A 25 13.13 2.48 -11.94
N THR A 26 13.72 1.77 -12.90
CA THR A 26 14.87 0.89 -12.60
C THR A 26 16.10 1.71 -12.23
N ILE A 27 16.97 1.18 -11.37
CA ILE A 27 18.25 1.81 -11.01
C ILE A 27 19.08 2.16 -12.25
N THR A 28 19.03 1.32 -13.28
CA THR A 28 19.72 1.55 -14.56
C THR A 28 19.16 2.77 -15.30
N GLN A 29 17.84 2.96 -15.31
CA GLN A 29 17.19 4.11 -15.95
C GLN A 29 17.51 5.39 -15.17
N ILE A 30 17.35 5.35 -13.85
CA ILE A 30 17.64 6.49 -12.97
C ILE A 30 19.10 6.94 -13.15
N ALA A 31 20.05 6.02 -13.10
CA ALA A 31 21.47 6.32 -13.27
C ALA A 31 21.76 7.01 -14.62
N LYS A 32 21.11 6.59 -15.71
CA LYS A 32 21.24 7.24 -17.03
C LYS A 32 20.65 8.65 -17.02
N ASP A 33 19.47 8.82 -16.43
CA ASP A 33 18.74 10.10 -16.42
C ASP A 33 19.47 11.18 -15.62
N ILE A 34 20.03 10.82 -14.47
CA ILE A 34 20.83 11.72 -13.63
C ILE A 34 22.33 11.70 -13.96
N LYS A 35 22.74 10.97 -15.00
CA LYS A 35 24.12 10.88 -15.52
C LYS A 35 25.17 10.47 -14.47
N VAL A 36 24.84 9.49 -13.63
CA VAL A 36 25.77 8.89 -12.65
C VAL A 36 25.93 7.39 -12.89
N THR A 37 26.88 6.76 -12.20
CA THR A 37 27.01 5.30 -12.25
C THR A 37 25.94 4.63 -11.39
N ARG A 38 25.54 3.41 -11.75
CA ARG A 38 24.61 2.60 -10.92
C ARG A 38 25.15 2.41 -9.49
N ASN A 39 26.46 2.23 -9.34
CA ASN A 39 27.09 2.08 -8.03
C ASN A 39 26.91 3.34 -7.16
N THR A 40 26.96 4.53 -7.78
CA THR A 40 26.68 5.79 -7.09
C THR A 40 25.23 5.84 -6.57
N VAL A 41 24.27 5.36 -7.36
CA VAL A 41 22.86 5.27 -6.93
C VAL A 41 22.72 4.33 -5.74
N TYR A 42 23.32 3.14 -5.80
CA TYR A 42 23.31 2.20 -4.66
C TYR A 42 23.94 2.80 -3.41
N ALA A 43 25.09 3.48 -3.55
CA ALA A 43 25.74 4.15 -2.43
C ALA A 43 24.88 5.26 -1.83
N TRP A 44 24.15 6.03 -2.64
CA TRP A 44 23.26 7.09 -2.14
C TRP A 44 22.02 6.54 -1.44
N LEU A 45 21.49 5.41 -1.90
CA LEU A 45 20.36 4.75 -1.23
C LEU A 45 20.71 4.28 0.18
N GLU A 46 22.00 4.04 0.47
CA GLU A 46 22.44 3.67 1.80
C GLU A 46 22.54 4.84 2.78
N LEU A 47 22.54 6.08 2.29
CA LEU A 47 22.65 7.26 3.14
C LEU A 47 21.37 7.51 3.95
N ASP A 48 21.53 7.83 5.23
CA ASP A 48 20.42 7.99 6.16
C ASP A 48 19.49 9.15 5.79
N ASP A 49 20.03 10.25 5.24
CA ASP A 49 19.27 11.40 4.75
C ASP A 49 18.33 10.99 3.60
N VAL A 50 18.83 10.20 2.66
CA VAL A 50 18.08 9.68 1.52
C VAL A 50 17.03 8.68 1.97
N LYS A 51 17.38 7.74 2.87
CA LYS A 51 16.42 6.77 3.42
C LYS A 51 15.27 7.47 4.14
N ALA A 52 15.58 8.46 4.97
CA ALA A 52 14.59 9.22 5.71
C ALA A 52 13.63 9.99 4.78
N GLU A 53 14.16 10.70 3.79
CA GLU A 53 13.33 11.44 2.83
C GLU A 53 12.48 10.52 1.95
N LEU A 54 13.03 9.38 1.51
CA LEU A 54 12.29 8.36 0.75
C LEU A 54 11.12 7.82 1.57
N ASN A 55 11.35 7.46 2.84
CA ASN A 55 10.29 6.98 3.73
C ASN A 55 9.21 8.05 3.94
N LYS A 56 9.62 9.29 4.25
CA LYS A 56 8.70 10.42 4.42
C LYS A 56 7.81 10.62 3.20
N ARG A 57 8.37 10.62 1.99
CA ARG A 57 7.58 10.77 0.76
C ARG A 57 6.64 9.60 0.51
N LYS A 58 7.07 8.36 0.79
CA LYS A 58 6.19 7.19 0.74
C LYS A 58 4.99 7.35 1.67
N GLN A 59 5.22 7.76 2.92
CA GLN A 59 4.15 8.01 3.89
C GLN A 59 3.21 9.13 3.44
N GLN A 60 3.73 10.20 2.84
CA GLN A 60 2.91 11.27 2.26
C GLN A 60 2.02 10.78 1.11
N ILE A 61 2.54 9.94 0.22
CA ILE A 61 1.75 9.33 -0.87
C ILE A 61 0.64 8.45 -0.31
N ILE A 62 0.96 7.59 0.68
CA ILE A 62 -0.03 6.73 1.34
C ILE A 62 -1.11 7.59 2.00
N SER A 63 -0.73 8.60 2.78
CA SER A 63 -1.65 9.50 3.46
C SER A 63 -2.55 10.23 2.46
N LYS A 64 -2.00 10.69 1.34
CA LYS A 64 -2.76 11.33 0.27
C LYS A 64 -3.77 10.38 -0.37
N ALA A 65 -3.38 9.14 -0.64
CA ALA A 65 -4.27 8.12 -1.19
C ALA A 65 -5.40 7.77 -0.21
N GLN A 66 -5.07 7.59 1.07
CA GLN A 66 -6.06 7.35 2.12
C GLN A 66 -7.07 8.50 2.23
N ASN A 67 -6.60 9.74 2.21
CA ASN A 67 -7.48 10.91 2.24
C ASN A 67 -8.38 10.99 0.99
N ALA A 68 -7.86 10.64 -0.19
CA ALA A 68 -8.67 10.61 -1.41
C ALA A 68 -9.82 9.58 -1.30
N ILE A 69 -9.51 8.37 -0.82
CA ILE A 69 -10.52 7.32 -0.58
C ILE A 69 -11.53 7.77 0.49
N MET A 70 -11.05 8.37 1.58
CA MET A 70 -11.91 8.86 2.67
C MET A 70 -12.87 9.95 2.20
N ASN A 71 -12.41 10.87 1.34
CA ASN A 71 -13.25 11.92 0.78
C ASN A 71 -14.37 11.38 -0.12
N ASP A 72 -14.15 10.22 -0.76
CA ASP A 72 -15.16 9.55 -1.59
C ASP A 72 -16.01 8.53 -0.81
N MET A 73 -15.81 8.42 0.52
CA MET A 73 -16.49 7.43 1.36
C MET A 73 -18.02 7.51 1.25
N ASP A 74 -18.58 8.72 1.20
CA ASP A 74 -20.02 8.92 1.04
C ASP A 74 -20.56 8.32 -0.26
N LYS A 75 -19.78 8.39 -1.36
CA LYS A 75 -20.15 7.79 -2.65
C LYS A 75 -20.11 6.27 -2.57
N TYR A 76 -19.11 5.70 -1.91
CA TYR A 76 -19.03 4.25 -1.72
C TYR A 76 -20.19 3.74 -0.86
N ILE A 77 -20.54 4.46 0.20
CA ILE A 77 -21.72 4.14 1.03
C ILE A 77 -23.01 4.22 0.18
N ALA A 78 -23.16 5.25 -0.64
CA ALA A 78 -24.31 5.38 -1.53
C ALA A 78 -24.41 4.23 -2.54
N GLU A 79 -23.30 3.80 -3.11
CA GLU A 79 -23.26 2.69 -4.06
C GLU A 79 -23.56 1.34 -3.39
N VAL A 80 -23.05 1.09 -2.17
CA VAL A 80 -23.42 -0.10 -1.39
C VAL A 80 -24.92 -0.12 -1.08
N LYS A 81 -25.50 1.03 -0.73
CA LYS A 81 -26.96 1.14 -0.55
C LYS A 81 -27.71 0.84 -1.84
N ARG A 82 -27.23 1.34 -2.97
CA ARG A 82 -27.83 1.07 -4.29
C ARG A 82 -27.78 -0.43 -4.62
N LEU A 83 -26.63 -1.08 -4.47
CA LEU A 83 -26.48 -2.52 -4.69
C LEU A 83 -27.37 -3.36 -3.77
N ALA A 84 -27.51 -2.96 -2.50
CA ALA A 84 -28.38 -3.62 -1.55
C ALA A 84 -29.86 -3.61 -1.95
N LEU A 85 -30.31 -2.55 -2.65
CA LEU A 85 -31.72 -2.34 -2.99
C LEU A 85 -32.07 -2.74 -4.43
N GLU A 86 -31.12 -2.61 -5.36
CA GLU A 86 -31.41 -2.67 -6.80
C GLU A 86 -30.69 -3.81 -7.52
N SER A 87 -29.76 -4.55 -6.89
CA SER A 87 -29.03 -5.61 -7.60
C SER A 87 -29.94 -6.79 -7.99
N ASP A 88 -29.75 -7.31 -9.20
CA ASP A 88 -30.46 -8.51 -9.68
C ASP A 88 -30.04 -9.78 -8.92
N SER A 89 -28.87 -9.78 -8.29
CA SER A 89 -28.36 -10.92 -7.53
C SER A 89 -28.79 -10.84 -6.07
N ASP A 90 -29.61 -11.79 -5.64
CA ASP A 90 -30.02 -11.92 -4.23
C ASP A 90 -28.84 -12.11 -3.29
N LYS A 91 -27.76 -12.76 -3.77
CA LYS A 91 -26.51 -12.87 -3.02
C LYS A 91 -25.88 -11.51 -2.77
N ILE A 92 -25.72 -10.69 -3.82
CA ILE A 92 -25.10 -9.35 -3.70
C ILE A 92 -25.94 -8.46 -2.78
N LYS A 93 -27.28 -8.49 -2.93
CA LYS A 93 -28.19 -7.76 -2.03
C LYS A 93 -28.01 -8.18 -0.58
N THR A 94 -28.04 -9.48 -0.33
CA THR A 94 -27.92 -10.05 1.03
C THR A 94 -26.57 -9.69 1.65
N ASP A 95 -25.46 -9.84 0.91
CA ASP A 95 -24.12 -9.50 1.39
C ASP A 95 -24.01 -8.00 1.74
N CYS A 96 -24.56 -7.12 0.90
CA CYS A 96 -24.54 -5.67 1.13
C CYS A 96 -25.44 -5.28 2.33
N LEU A 97 -26.62 -5.88 2.46
CA LEU A 97 -27.52 -5.66 3.59
C LEU A 97 -26.90 -6.12 4.90
N ILE A 98 -26.31 -7.32 4.94
CA ILE A 98 -25.58 -7.83 6.11
C ILE A 98 -24.45 -6.88 6.48
N TYR A 99 -23.65 -6.43 5.51
CA TYR A 99 -22.57 -5.47 5.76
C TYR A 99 -23.07 -4.17 6.41
N LEU A 100 -24.18 -3.60 5.92
CA LEU A 100 -24.76 -2.38 6.47
C LEU A 100 -25.33 -2.59 7.89
N ILE A 101 -25.99 -3.71 8.14
CA ILE A 101 -26.52 -4.08 9.46
C ILE A 101 -25.36 -4.29 10.45
N ASP A 102 -24.34 -5.07 10.08
CA ASP A 102 -23.14 -5.32 10.88
C ASP A 102 -22.41 -4.02 11.25
N LYS A 103 -22.38 -3.03 10.34
CA LYS A 103 -21.73 -1.74 10.62
C LYS A 103 -22.52 -0.85 11.56
N THR A 104 -23.85 -1.02 11.64
CA THR A 104 -24.76 -0.19 12.44
C THR A 104 -25.03 -0.78 13.82
N LEU A 105 -25.30 -2.07 13.90
CA LEU A 105 -25.61 -2.77 15.16
C LEU A 105 -24.37 -3.43 15.78
N GLY A 106 -23.23 -3.40 15.08
CA GLY A 106 -22.08 -4.24 15.39
C GLY A 106 -22.27 -5.64 14.83
N LYS A 107 -21.16 -6.31 14.49
CA LYS A 107 -21.21 -7.74 14.13
C LYS A 107 -21.70 -8.52 15.34
N ASN A 108 -22.82 -9.22 15.21
CA ASN A 108 -23.13 -10.34 16.07
C ASN A 108 -22.14 -11.45 15.75
N THR A 109 -20.94 -11.39 16.32
CA THR A 109 -20.09 -12.58 16.41
C THR A 109 -20.72 -13.48 17.45
N THR A 110 -21.80 -14.17 17.08
CA THR A 110 -22.17 -15.39 17.79
C THR A 110 -21.01 -16.33 17.53
N LYS A 111 -20.03 -16.33 18.43
CA LYS A 111 -19.11 -17.45 18.55
C LYS A 111 -20.03 -18.63 18.82
N ILE A 112 -20.36 -19.41 17.80
CA ILE A 112 -20.73 -20.80 18.03
C ILE A 112 -19.41 -21.38 18.53
N GLN A 113 -19.20 -21.27 19.85
CA GLN A 113 -18.24 -22.09 20.56
C GLN A 113 -18.80 -23.50 20.41
N GLU A 114 -18.39 -24.18 19.34
CA GLU A 114 -18.21 -25.61 19.45
C GLU A 114 -17.25 -25.80 20.62
N ILE A 115 -17.75 -26.37 21.70
CA ILE A 115 -16.94 -26.87 22.80
C ILE A 115 -16.12 -28.01 22.21
N SER A 116 -14.99 -27.66 21.63
CA SER A 116 -13.88 -28.54 21.29
C SER A 116 -12.63 -27.74 21.60
N ASP A 117 -11.83 -28.31 22.50
CA ASP A 117 -10.78 -27.65 23.25
C ASP A 117 -9.72 -26.90 22.42
N GLU A 118 -9.09 -25.93 23.08
CA GLU A 118 -7.84 -25.23 22.75
C GLU A 118 -7.89 -23.97 21.85
N ASN A 119 -8.07 -22.83 22.54
CA ASN A 119 -7.34 -21.56 22.38
C ASN A 119 -6.80 -21.23 20.98
N ASN A 120 -7.60 -20.53 20.16
CA ASN A 120 -7.05 -19.61 19.17
C ASN A 120 -7.92 -18.35 19.02
N ASN A 121 -7.50 -17.28 19.71
CA ASN A 121 -8.00 -15.93 19.52
C ASN A 121 -7.47 -15.38 18.19
N ASN A 122 -8.13 -15.68 17.08
CA ASN A 122 -7.84 -15.04 15.80
C ASN A 122 -8.54 -13.68 15.70
N ASN A 123 -8.03 -12.70 16.43
CA ASN A 123 -8.10 -11.32 15.95
C ASN A 123 -7.07 -11.23 14.82
N GLN A 124 -7.53 -11.30 13.57
CA GLN A 124 -6.62 -11.25 12.44
C GLN A 124 -5.99 -9.84 12.37
N THR A 125 -4.74 -9.72 12.81
CA THR A 125 -4.01 -8.44 12.84
C THR A 125 -3.66 -8.02 11.41
N ASN A 126 -3.49 -6.73 11.14
CA ASN A 126 -3.06 -6.22 9.82
C ASN A 126 -1.81 -6.94 9.25
N GLU A 127 -0.95 -7.49 10.11
CA GLU A 127 0.20 -8.33 9.72
C GLU A 127 -0.20 -9.63 9.01
N GLN A 128 -1.30 -10.29 9.40
CA GLN A 128 -1.77 -11.51 8.73
C GLN A 128 -2.31 -11.23 7.33
N ILE A 129 -3.01 -10.11 7.12
CA ILE A 129 -3.45 -9.66 5.79
C ILE A 129 -2.24 -9.33 4.91
N MET A 130 -1.20 -8.70 5.48
CA MET A 130 0.02 -8.36 4.75
C MET A 130 0.82 -9.60 4.33
N ASN A 131 0.81 -10.65 5.17
CA ASN A 131 1.46 -11.92 4.86
C ASN A 131 0.73 -12.70 3.77
N GLU A 132 -0.60 -12.77 3.82
CA GLU A 132 -1.40 -13.41 2.77
C GLU A 132 -1.22 -12.75 1.40
N LEU A 133 -1.06 -11.41 1.36
CA LEU A 133 -0.76 -10.68 0.12
C LEU A 133 0.65 -10.97 -0.43
N ASN A 134 1.63 -11.25 0.44
CA ASN A 134 2.98 -11.63 0.01
C ASN A 134 3.00 -13.04 -0.58
N ASP A 135 2.22 -13.97 -0.04
CA ASP A 135 2.10 -15.34 -0.54
C ASP A 135 1.46 -15.38 -1.94
N PHE A 136 0.47 -14.53 -2.22
CA PHE A 136 -0.08 -14.37 -3.58
C PHE A 136 0.97 -13.91 -4.60
N LYS A 137 1.90 -13.04 -4.18
CA LYS A 137 2.96 -12.51 -5.06
C LYS A 137 4.02 -13.56 -5.38
N LEU A 138 4.31 -14.50 -4.47
CA LEU A 138 5.24 -15.61 -4.75
C LEU A 138 4.66 -16.58 -5.80
N ILE A 139 3.37 -16.90 -5.71
CA ILE A 139 2.70 -17.83 -6.63
C ILE A 139 2.70 -17.29 -8.08
N GLU A 140 2.59 -15.98 -8.27
CA GLU A 140 2.68 -15.37 -9.61
C GLU A 140 4.09 -15.43 -10.22
N LEU A 141 5.14 -15.38 -9.39
CA LEU A 141 6.53 -15.48 -9.83
C LEU A 141 6.87 -16.91 -10.26
N GLU A 142 6.38 -17.92 -9.53
CA GLU A 142 6.57 -19.33 -9.89
C GLU A 142 5.84 -19.73 -11.18
N LYS A 143 4.69 -19.10 -11.47
CA LYS A 143 3.95 -19.32 -12.73
C LYS A 143 4.59 -18.65 -13.95
N LYS A 144 5.38 -17.60 -13.76
CA LYS A 144 6.15 -16.93 -14.84
C LYS A 144 7.52 -17.56 -15.11
N ALA A 145 8.00 -18.42 -14.22
CA ALA A 145 9.29 -19.12 -14.34
C ALA A 145 9.17 -20.51 -15.01
N LYS A 146 7.96 -20.93 -15.40
CA LYS A 146 7.69 -22.06 -16.29
C LYS A 146 7.32 -21.58 -17.68
#